data_AF-A0A3M1BY80-F1
#
_entry.id   AF-A0A3M1BY80-F1
#
_cell.length_a   1.000
_cell.length_b   1.000
_cell.length_c   1.000
_cell.angle_alpha   90.00
_cell.angle_beta   90.00
_cell.angle_gamma   90.00
#
_symmetry.space_group_name_H-M   'P 1'
#
loop_
_entity.id
_entity.type
_entity.pdbx_description
1 polymer ?
#
loop_
_entity_poly.entity_id
_entity_poly.type
_entity_poly.pdbx_seq_one_letter_code
_entity_poly.pdbx_strand_id
1 'polypeptide(L)'
;MFILALFYSLLWLLISGVEAKSLFFGSISLFTALLFHKLLRVYLPRLNFFALLSFFITFLGQSFLSGIDVTRRVIGPRLLVNPGFVTYNLTTHKQPARFLLCMVINLTPGT
;
A
#
# COMPACT_ATOMS: atom_id res chain seq x y z
N MET A 1 1.71 -3.24 -21.83
CA MET A 1 1.45 -1.78 -21.79
C MET A 1 -0.03 -1.45 -21.81
N PHE A 2 -0.86 -2.13 -22.62
CA PHE A 2 -2.32 -1.85 -22.68
C PHE A 2 -3.01 -1.91 -21.31
N ILE A 3 -2.76 -2.95 -20.51
CA ILE A 3 -3.35 -3.09 -19.16
C ILE A 3 -2.98 -1.91 -18.24
N LEU A 4 -1.73 -1.46 -18.30
CA LEU A 4 -1.26 -0.30 -17.54
C LEU A 4 -1.89 1.00 -18.03
N ALA A 5 -2.02 1.17 -19.35
CA ALA A 5 -2.68 2.34 -19.91
C ALA A 5 -4.15 2.38 -19.48
N LEU A 6 -4.85 1.26 -19.55
CA LEU A 6 -6.23 1.14 -19.06
C LEU A 6 -6.31 1.46 -17.55
N PHE A 7 -5.42 0.88 -16.75
CA PHE A 7 -5.37 1.13 -15.30
C PHE A 7 -5.15 2.61 -14.99
N TYR A 8 -4.15 3.26 -15.59
CA TYR A 8 -3.87 4.67 -15.37
C TYR A 8 -4.98 5.59 -15.88
N SER A 9 -5.61 5.26 -17.00
CA SER A 9 -6.78 6.00 -17.50
C SER A 9 -7.97 5.89 -16.55
N LEU A 10 -8.27 4.69 -16.04
CA LEU A 10 -9.33 4.49 -15.06
C LEU A 10 -9.04 5.22 -13.76
N LEU A 11 -7.80 5.17 -13.29
CA LEU A 11 -7.36 5.87 -12.08
C LEU A 11 -7.49 7.40 -12.25
N TRP A 12 -7.11 7.93 -13.40
CA TRP A 12 -7.32 9.35 -13.72
C TRP A 12 -8.80 9.71 -13.64
N LEU A 13 -9.65 9.01 -14.42
CA LEU A 13 -11.09 9.27 -14.46
C LEU A 13 -11.77 9.17 -13.08
N LEU A 14 -11.31 8.25 -12.23
CA LEU A 14 -11.82 8.09 -10.88
C LEU A 14 -11.55 9.33 -10.00
N ILE A 15 -10.40 9.97 -10.18
CA ILE A 15 -9.98 11.11 -9.36
C ILE A 15 -10.46 12.44 -9.95
N SER A 16 -10.50 12.57 -11.28
CA SER A 16 -10.66 13.84 -11.99
C SER A 16 -11.97 13.96 -12.80
N GLY A 17 -12.78 12.89 -12.85
CA GLY A 17 -14.02 12.86 -13.64
C GLY A 17 -13.79 12.91 -15.16
N VAL A 18 -14.86 13.23 -15.90
CA VAL A 18 -14.93 13.10 -17.38
C VAL A 18 -15.01 14.45 -18.11
N GLU A 19 -14.62 15.55 -17.46
CA GLU A 19 -14.68 16.88 -18.08
C GLU A 19 -13.63 17.05 -19.20
N ALA A 20 -13.95 17.82 -20.24
CA ALA A 20 -13.06 17.97 -21.41
C ALA A 20 -11.66 18.50 -21.07
N LYS A 21 -11.56 19.47 -20.13
CA LYS A 21 -10.26 19.97 -19.64
C LYS A 21 -9.50 18.88 -18.87
N SER A 22 -10.21 18.08 -18.08
CA SER A 22 -9.68 16.96 -17.32
C SER A 22 -9.11 15.87 -18.23
N LEU A 23 -9.76 15.59 -19.37
CA LEU A 23 -9.26 14.64 -20.36
C LEU A 23 -7.95 15.08 -21.03
N PHE A 24 -7.79 16.38 -21.31
CA PHE A 24 -6.53 16.91 -21.86
C PHE A 24 -5.36 16.66 -20.89
N PHE A 25 -5.49 17.06 -19.63
CA PHE A 25 -4.45 16.80 -18.62
C PHE A 25 -4.26 15.30 -18.35
N GLY A 26 -5.33 14.51 -18.46
CA GLY A 26 -5.28 13.05 -18.34
C GLY A 26 -4.43 12.40 -19.41
N SER A 27 -4.47 12.90 -20.65
CA SER A 27 -3.63 12.39 -21.74
C SER A 27 -2.14 12.63 -21.48
N ILE A 28 -1.78 13.80 -20.96
CA ILE A 28 -0.40 14.17 -20.59
C ILE A 28 0.07 13.30 -19.42
N SER A 29 -0.77 13.13 -18.40
CA SER A 29 -0.51 12.28 -17.24
C SER A 29 -0.31 10.82 -17.64
N LEU A 30 -1.17 10.28 -18.50
CA LEU A 30 -1.07 8.92 -19.02
C LEU A 30 0.24 8.70 -19.79
N PHE A 31 0.59 9.62 -20.69
CA PHE A 31 1.82 9.53 -21.47
C PHE A 31 3.06 9.53 -20.57
N THR A 32 3.11 10.47 -19.62
CA THR A 32 4.22 10.57 -18.65
C THR A 32 4.30 9.33 -17.75
N ALA A 33 3.18 8.83 -17.23
CA ALA A 33 3.14 7.59 -16.44
C ALA A 33 3.70 6.38 -17.22
N LEU A 34 3.30 6.20 -18.48
CA LEU A 34 3.81 5.11 -19.33
C LEU A 34 5.30 5.27 -19.66
N LEU A 35 5.76 6.51 -19.89
CA LEU A 35 7.17 6.82 -20.13
C LEU A 35 8.02 6.45 -18.91
N PHE A 36 7.64 6.91 -17.72
CA PHE A 36 8.37 6.62 -16.49
C PHE A 36 8.32 5.14 -16.12
N HIS A 37 7.19 4.47 -16.34
CA HIS A 37 7.10 3.01 -16.12
C HIS A 37 8.16 2.26 -16.95
N LYS A 38 8.35 2.66 -18.21
CA LYS A 38 9.37 2.08 -19.10
C LYS A 38 10.79 2.47 -18.67
N LEU A 39 11.01 3.75 -18.35
CA LEU A 39 12.32 4.27 -17.96
C LEU A 39 12.85 3.63 -16.67
N LEU A 40 11.98 3.51 -15.66
CA LEU A 40 12.30 2.93 -14.36
C LEU A 40 12.27 1.40 -14.36
N ARG A 41 11.93 0.77 -15.49
CA ARG A 41 11.80 -0.70 -15.63
C ARG A 41 10.97 -1.31 -14.50
N VAL A 42 9.83 -0.69 -14.20
CA VAL A 42 8.94 -1.18 -13.15
C VAL A 42 8.32 -2.49 -13.64
N TYR A 43 8.63 -3.60 -12.97
CA TYR A 43 8.02 -4.89 -13.29
C TYR A 43 6.83 -5.14 -12.37
N LEU A 44 5.68 -5.44 -12.96
CA LEU A 44 4.53 -5.92 -12.21
C LEU A 44 4.85 -7.31 -11.64
N PRO A 45 4.81 -7.50 -10.31
CA PRO A 45 4.97 -8.83 -9.75
C PRO A 45 3.80 -9.73 -10.17
N ARG A 46 4.05 -11.03 -10.28
CA ARG A 46 2.96 -12.00 -10.40
C ARG A 46 2.23 -12.05 -9.06
N LEU A 47 1.00 -11.56 -9.06
CA LEU A 47 0.15 -11.56 -7.88
C LEU A 47 -0.82 -12.74 -7.96
N ASN A 48 -0.90 -13.48 -6.86
CA ASN A 48 -2.01 -14.42 -6.66
C ASN A 48 -3.17 -13.63 -6.04
N PHE A 49 -4.25 -13.48 -6.79
CA PHE A 49 -5.41 -12.67 -6.37
C PHE A 49 -6.03 -13.16 -5.06
N PHE A 50 -6.16 -14.48 -4.87
CA PHE A 50 -6.71 -15.05 -3.64
C PHE A 50 -5.77 -14.83 -2.45
N ALA A 51 -4.46 -14.99 -2.65
CA ALA A 51 -3.48 -14.71 -1.61
C ALA A 51 -3.49 -13.22 -1.22
N LEU A 52 -3.61 -12.32 -2.20
CA LEU A 52 -3.70 -10.88 -1.97
C LEU A 52 -4.97 -10.51 -1.19
N LEU A 53 -6.12 -11.07 -1.57
CA LEU A 53 -7.39 -10.82 -0.90
C LEU A 53 -7.39 -11.35 0.54
N SER A 54 -6.91 -12.58 0.74
CA SER A 54 -6.78 -13.17 2.07
C SER A 54 -5.85 -12.34 2.95
N PHE A 55 -4.68 -11.96 2.42
CA PHE A 55 -3.75 -11.06 3.10
C PHE A 55 -4.40 -9.73 3.47
N PHE A 56 -5.12 -9.11 2.54
CA PHE A 56 -5.77 -7.81 2.75
C PHE A 56 -6.83 -7.86 3.85
N ILE A 57 -7.66 -8.89 3.89
CA ILE A 57 -8.67 -9.07 4.94
C ILE A 57 -8.01 -9.23 6.31
N THR A 58 -6.98 -10.07 6.42
CA THR A 58 -6.25 -10.26 7.67
C THR A 58 -5.56 -8.96 8.11
N PHE A 59 -4.93 -8.26 7.17
CA PHE A 59 -4.28 -6.97 7.41
C PHE A 59 -5.25 -5.93 7.95
N LEU A 60 -6.42 -5.76 7.32
CA LEU A 60 -7.44 -4.81 7.79
C LEU A 60 -7.92 -5.15 9.19
N GLY A 61 -8.18 -6.43 9.47
CA GLY A 61 -8.57 -6.88 10.81
C GLY A 61 -7.52 -6.53 11.86
N GLN A 62 -6.24 -6.85 11.60
CA GLN A 62 -5.14 -6.53 12.51
C GLN A 62 -4.93 -5.02 12.67
N SER A 63 -5.05 -4.26 11.59
CA SER A 63 -4.90 -2.79 11.63
C SER A 63 -6.00 -2.12 12.43
N PHE A 64 -7.24 -2.59 12.27
CA PHE A 64 -8.35 -2.14 13.10
C PHE A 64 -8.16 -2.48 14.58
N LEU A 65 -7.72 -3.71 14.88
CA LEU A 65 -7.38 -4.11 16.25
C LEU A 65 -6.22 -3.28 16.82
N SER A 66 -5.27 -2.84 15.99
CA SER A 66 -4.19 -1.94 16.38
C SER A 66 -4.75 -0.60 16.86
N GLY A 67 -5.68 -0.01 16.11
CA GLY A 67 -6.37 1.22 16.53
C GLY A 67 -7.11 1.07 17.86
N ILE A 68 -7.78 -0.08 18.08
CA ILE A 68 -8.44 -0.39 19.36
C ILE A 68 -7.42 -0.53 20.50
N ASP A 69 -6.31 -1.25 20.27
CA ASP A 69 -5.25 -1.45 21.25
C ASP A 69 -4.62 -0.11 21.67
N VAL A 70 -4.26 0.74 20.70
CA VAL A 70 -3.76 2.09 20.95
C VAL A 70 -4.77 2.91 21.74
N THR A 71 -6.05 2.90 21.33
CA THR A 71 -7.12 3.64 22.04
C THR A 71 -7.23 3.20 23.50
N ARG A 72 -7.19 1.89 23.78
CA ARG A 72 -7.24 1.35 25.14
C ARG A 72 -6.05 1.79 25.99
N ARG A 73 -4.84 1.82 25.42
CA ARG A 73 -3.61 2.25 26.12
C ARG A 73 -3.59 3.74 26.42
N VAL A 74 -4.23 4.55 25.56
CA VAL A 74 -4.32 6.01 25.72
C VAL A 74 -5.41 6.42 26.72
N ILE A 75 -6.59 5.79 26.67
CA ILE A 75 -7.73 6.14 27.55
C ILE A 75 -7.55 5.55 28.96
N GLY A 76 -6.79 4.46 29.10
CA GLY A 76 -6.59 3.80 30.38
C GLY A 76 -5.98 4.73 31.46
N PRO A 77 -6.32 4.52 32.75
CA PRO A 77 -5.82 5.37 33.85
C PRO A 77 -4.31 5.23 34.09
N ARG A 78 -3.67 4.23 33.45
CA ARG A 78 -2.22 3.98 33.53
C ARG A 78 -1.70 3.79 32.12
N LEU A 79 -0.55 4.39 31.83
CA LEU A 79 0.14 4.23 30.57
C LEU A 79 0.77 2.82 30.50
N LEU A 80 0.12 1.91 29.78
CA LEU A 80 0.56 0.53 29.59
C LEU A 80 1.43 0.39 28.32
N VAL A 81 2.60 1.04 28.32
CA VAL A 81 3.59 0.90 27.24
C VAL A 81 4.97 0.61 27.82
N ASN A 82 5.70 -0.30 27.19
CA ASN A 82 7.10 -0.58 27.49
C ASN A 82 7.91 -0.48 26.18
N PRO A 83 8.43 0.71 25.85
CA PRO A 83 9.12 0.92 24.59
C PRO A 83 10.43 0.12 24.55
N GLY A 84 10.79 -0.36 23.36
CA GLY A 84 12.02 -1.10 23.16
C GLY A 84 12.33 -1.29 21.68
N PHE A 85 13.61 -1.52 21.38
CA PHE A 85 14.05 -1.90 20.05
C PHE A 85 14.25 -3.42 20.00
N VAL A 86 13.54 -4.08 19.08
CA VAL A 86 13.68 -5.51 18.84
C VAL A 86 14.24 -5.71 17.44
N THR A 87 15.36 -6.44 17.35
CA THR A 87 15.94 -6.81 16.04
C THR A 87 15.29 -8.09 15.55
N TYR A 88 14.60 -8.01 14.40
CA TYR A 88 14.00 -9.17 13.75
C TYR A 88 14.76 -9.56 12.48
N ASN A 89 15.35 -10.75 12.47
CA ASN A 89 16.15 -11.25 11.34
C ASN A 89 15.24 -11.86 10.26
N LEU A 90 15.16 -11.22 9.10
CA LEU A 90 14.35 -11.67 7.97
C LEU A 90 15.01 -12.82 7.22
N THR A 91 14.28 -13.91 7.01
CA THR A 91 14.70 -15.05 6.19
C THR A 91 14.63 -14.76 4.69
N THR A 92 13.74 -13.85 4.27
CA THR A 92 13.63 -13.44 2.86
C THR A 92 14.68 -12.40 2.49
N HIS A 93 15.32 -12.57 1.33
CA HIS A 93 16.20 -11.56 0.73
C HIS A 93 15.50 -10.70 -0.35
N LYS A 94 14.22 -10.98 -0.63
CA LYS A 94 13.46 -10.24 -1.66
C LYS A 94 13.12 -8.84 -1.15
N GLN A 95 13.72 -7.81 -1.76
CA GLN A 95 13.52 -6.41 -1.38
C GLN A 95 12.03 -5.98 -1.36
N PRO A 96 11.18 -6.33 -2.34
CA PRO A 96 9.75 -5.97 -2.28
C PRO A 96 9.01 -6.60 -1.09
N ALA A 97 9.37 -7.83 -0.71
CA ALA A 97 8.76 -8.50 0.44
C ALA A 97 9.20 -7.84 1.76
N ARG A 98 10.48 -7.46 1.87
CA ARG A 98 11.00 -6.71 3.03
C ARG A 98 10.32 -5.35 3.15
N PHE A 99 10.16 -4.63 2.03
CA PHE A 99 9.49 -3.34 1.99
C PHE A 99 8.01 -3.46 2.37
N LEU A 100 7.28 -4.43 1.81
CA LEU A 100 5.88 -4.68 2.16
C LEU A 100 5.74 -5.00 3.66
N LEU A 101 6.57 -5.88 4.20
CA LEU A 101 6.56 -6.21 5.63
C LEU A 101 6.80 -4.96 6.49
N CYS A 102 7.76 -4.12 6.11
CA CYS A 102 8.03 -2.85 6.81
C CYS A 102 6.78 -1.95 6.81
N MET A 103 6.11 -1.78 5.68
CA MET A 103 4.90 -0.96 5.60
C MET A 103 3.75 -1.55 6.44
N VAL A 104 3.62 -2.88 6.46
CA VAL A 104 2.54 -3.59 7.13
C VAL A 104 2.73 -3.60 8.65
N ILE A 105 3.95 -3.85 9.13
CA ILE A 105 4.21 -3.96 10.57
C ILE A 105 3.89 -2.65 11.29
N ASN A 106 4.20 -1.49 10.68
CA ASN A 106 3.85 -0.15 11.19
C ASN A 106 2.34 0.10 11.37
N LEU A 107 1.50 -0.74 10.79
CA LEU A 107 0.04 -0.62 10.84
C LEU A 107 -0.63 -1.79 11.56
N THR A 108 0.16 -2.69 12.17
CA THR A 108 -0.33 -3.81 12.98
C THR A 108 -0.12 -3.56 14.47
N PRO A 109 -0.78 -4.30 15.37
CA PRO A 109 -0.72 -3.99 16.79
C PRO A 109 0.69 -4.11 17.38
N GLY A 110 1.12 -3.09 18.14
CA GLY A 110 2.28 -3.19 19.02
C GLY A 110 3.65 -2.94 18.38
N THR A 111 3.70 -2.37 17.19
CA THR A 111 4.93 -1.94 16.47
C THR A 111 4.65 -0.66 15.71
#